data_AF-A0A956YP40-F1
#
_entry.id   AF-A0A956YP40-F1
#
_cell.length_a   1.000
_cell.length_b   1.000
_cell.length_c   1.000
_cell.angle_alpha   90.00
_cell.angle_beta   90.00
_cell.angle_gamma   90.00
#
_symmetry.space_group_name_H-M   'P 1'
#
loop_
_entity.id
_entity.type
_entity.pdbx_description
1 polymer ?
#
loop_
_entity_poly.entity_id
_entity_poly.type
_entity_poly.pdbx_seq_one_letter_code
_entity_poly.pdbx_strand_id
1 'polypeptide(L)'
;AKMRESRLKRKDGIMYHVGRPGEDHYTNRAIQAWGVDGHNSHTNICSAGARLGYYLWGAFDRPSPDHANARVILLISSHLETGHYFNPHAQRIIEGKMDGAKLITFDPRLSNTASLSDVWLPTWPGSEQTVLLAIANHLIQNDLYDKEFVRRWVNWEETLEAIRDQRLEIGDSELQSQISSLQSPDFDYFDKALKALYAEFTFERAAEESQVPVERIMETARLVGNCDGRLATHTWRSASIGNLGGWQVARCLFFLNVLTGSVGTPGGVNANSWSKFVPKPFSSPPAGDTWNEL
;
A
#
# COMPACT_ATOMS: atom_id res chain seq x y z
N ALA A 1 24.66 9.70 35.32
CA ALA A 1 24.90 8.52 36.18
C ALA A 1 23.99 7.34 35.80
N LYS A 2 22.66 7.43 35.98
CA LYS A 2 21.71 6.33 35.74
C LYS A 2 21.77 5.68 34.34
N MET A 3 21.77 6.49 33.27
CA MET A 3 21.87 5.97 31.89
C MET A 3 23.17 5.19 31.65
N ARG A 4 24.31 5.72 32.10
CA ARG A 4 25.61 5.03 32.00
C ARG A 4 25.63 3.72 32.77
N GLU A 5 25.09 3.72 33.99
CA GLU A 5 24.99 2.50 34.80
C GLU A 5 24.12 1.44 34.12
N SER A 6 22.96 1.83 33.57
CA SER A 6 22.08 0.93 32.81
C SER A 6 22.80 0.33 31.60
N ARG A 7 23.49 1.16 30.81
CA ARG A 7 24.29 0.74 29.64
C ARG A 7 25.39 -0.27 29.95
N LEU A 8 26.02 -0.17 31.11
CA LEU A 8 27.06 -1.11 31.54
C LEU A 8 26.49 -2.50 31.87
N LYS A 9 25.18 -2.59 32.15
CA LYS A 9 24.50 -3.83 32.54
C LYS A 9 23.76 -4.49 31.38
N ARG A 10 23.08 -3.70 30.53
CA ARG A 10 22.23 -4.20 29.44
C ARG A 10 22.07 -3.15 28.32
N LYS A 11 21.75 -3.59 27.09
CA LYS A 11 21.67 -2.70 25.92
C LYS A 11 20.30 -2.02 25.73
N ASP A 12 19.26 -2.61 26.28
CA ASP A 12 17.82 -2.29 26.20
C ASP A 12 17.28 -1.59 27.47
N GLY A 13 18.17 -1.24 28.41
CA GLY A 13 17.78 -0.59 29.67
C GLY A 13 17.54 0.92 29.58
N ILE A 14 17.48 1.46 28.36
CA ILE A 14 17.17 2.88 28.08
C ILE A 14 16.14 2.91 26.95
N MET A 15 15.06 3.64 27.16
CA MET A 15 14.01 3.84 26.17
C MET A 15 13.84 5.32 25.85
N TYR A 16 13.91 5.66 24.58
CA TYR A 16 13.57 6.95 24.03
C TYR A 16 12.19 6.88 23.36
N HIS A 17 11.24 7.58 23.95
CA HIS A 17 9.91 7.77 23.39
C HIS A 17 9.79 9.15 22.78
N VAL A 18 9.41 9.20 21.50
CA VAL A 18 9.21 10.46 20.78
C VAL A 18 7.80 10.58 20.22
N GLY A 19 7.19 11.74 20.48
CA GLY A 19 6.03 12.22 19.75
C GLY A 19 6.44 12.63 18.34
N ARG A 20 6.05 13.82 17.88
CA ARG A 20 6.45 14.32 16.55
C ARG A 20 7.97 14.56 16.49
N PRO A 21 8.75 13.82 15.69
CA PRO A 21 10.16 14.16 15.49
C PRO A 21 10.24 15.46 14.69
N GLY A 22 11.04 16.41 15.17
CA GLY A 22 11.28 17.70 14.51
C GLY A 22 12.54 17.70 13.64
N GLU A 23 13.14 16.53 13.41
CA GLU A 23 14.43 16.37 12.76
C GLU A 23 14.45 15.07 11.94
N ASP A 24 15.31 15.03 10.91
CA ASP A 24 15.50 13.87 10.03
C ASP A 24 16.71 13.01 10.50
N HIS A 25 16.45 12.10 11.45
CA HIS A 25 17.29 10.95 11.86
C HIS A 25 18.55 11.18 12.72
N TYR A 26 18.92 12.41 13.06
CA TYR A 26 20.05 12.73 13.95
C TYR A 26 19.88 12.13 15.35
N THR A 27 18.71 12.23 15.96
CA THR A 27 18.45 11.64 17.29
C THR A 27 18.55 10.12 17.24
N ASN A 28 18.03 9.51 16.17
CA ASN A 28 18.12 8.06 15.98
C ASN A 28 19.57 7.61 15.82
N ARG A 29 20.38 8.38 15.09
CA ARG A 29 21.83 8.14 14.98
C ARG A 29 22.53 8.23 16.33
N ALA A 30 22.17 9.18 17.19
CA ALA A 30 22.75 9.31 18.53
C ALA A 30 22.42 8.10 19.42
N ILE A 31 21.17 7.65 19.41
CA ILE A 31 20.73 6.46 20.15
C ILE A 31 21.46 5.20 19.65
N GLN A 32 21.56 5.06 18.33
CA GLN A 32 22.30 3.95 17.71
C GLN A 32 23.80 4.01 18.04
N ALA A 33 24.41 5.20 18.05
CA ALA A 33 25.82 5.38 18.44
C ALA A 33 26.08 5.01 19.91
N TRP A 34 25.09 5.17 20.78
CA TRP A 34 25.17 4.69 22.15
C TRP A 34 25.05 3.18 22.25
N GLY A 35 24.69 2.48 21.17
CA GLY A 35 24.42 1.05 21.10
C GLY A 35 23.13 0.64 21.80
N VAL A 36 22.20 1.58 21.97
CA VAL A 36 20.91 1.39 22.65
C VAL A 36 19.90 0.84 21.67
N ASP A 37 19.25 -0.26 22.06
CA ASP A 37 18.06 -0.77 21.38
C ASP A 37 16.81 -0.31 22.15
N GLY A 38 16.33 0.89 21.83
CA GLY A 38 15.34 1.56 22.66
C GLY A 38 14.76 2.81 22.02
N HIS A 39 14.37 2.74 20.75
CA HIS A 39 13.69 3.83 20.05
C HIS A 39 12.23 3.45 19.77
N ASN A 40 11.28 4.19 20.34
CA ASN A 40 9.86 4.07 20.03
C ASN A 40 9.32 5.44 19.65
N SER A 41 8.82 5.53 18.43
CA SER A 41 8.17 6.72 17.93
C SER A 41 6.67 6.49 17.86
N HIS A 42 5.90 7.57 18.00
CA HIS A 42 4.45 7.54 17.77
C HIS A 42 4.06 7.04 16.37
N THR A 43 5.01 6.86 15.42
CA THR A 43 4.76 6.25 14.10
C THR A 43 4.09 4.88 14.23
N ASN A 44 4.44 4.09 15.25
CA ASN A 44 3.88 2.76 15.48
C ASN A 44 2.35 2.79 15.71
N ILE A 45 1.85 3.85 16.34
CA ILE A 45 0.42 4.07 16.61
C ILE A 45 -0.22 4.95 15.52
N CYS A 46 0.59 5.78 14.86
CA CYS A 46 0.17 6.54 13.69
C CYS A 46 0.29 5.63 12.46
N SER A 47 1.13 5.97 11.48
CA SER A 47 1.01 5.42 10.12
C SER A 47 1.72 4.08 9.86
N ALA A 48 2.39 3.45 10.84
CA ALA A 48 3.29 2.31 10.57
C ALA A 48 2.64 1.16 9.79
N GLY A 49 1.37 0.82 10.09
CA GLY A 49 0.63 -0.21 9.37
C GLY A 49 0.50 0.11 7.88
N ALA A 50 0.02 1.31 7.52
CA ALA A 50 -0.01 1.74 6.12
C ALA A 50 1.38 1.74 5.46
N ARG A 51 2.41 2.22 6.16
CA ARG A 51 3.79 2.31 5.63
C ARG A 51 4.38 0.94 5.31
N LEU A 52 4.13 -0.06 6.14
CA LEU A 52 4.59 -1.43 5.90
C LEU A 52 4.07 -1.96 4.57
N GLY A 53 2.81 -1.68 4.23
CA GLY A 53 2.24 -2.14 2.97
C GLY A 53 2.93 -1.55 1.73
N TYR A 54 3.25 -0.25 1.75
CA TYR A 54 4.03 0.40 0.69
C TYR A 54 5.48 -0.08 0.65
N TYR A 55 6.09 -0.29 1.82
CA TYR A 55 7.47 -0.74 1.92
C TYR A 55 7.68 -2.13 1.31
N LEU A 56 6.71 -3.03 1.51
CA LEU A 56 6.74 -4.38 0.94
C LEU A 56 6.63 -4.40 -0.60
N TRP A 57 6.14 -3.33 -1.22
CA TRP A 57 6.07 -3.20 -2.68
C TRP A 57 7.33 -2.58 -3.30
N GLY A 58 7.80 -1.46 -2.76
CA GLY A 58 8.82 -0.66 -3.44
C GLY A 58 9.89 -0.06 -2.52
N ALA A 59 10.02 -0.58 -1.30
CA ALA A 59 10.97 -0.09 -0.29
C ALA A 59 10.84 1.42 0.02
N PHE A 60 9.64 1.98 -0.14
CA PHE A 60 9.30 3.35 0.26
C PHE A 60 8.17 3.34 1.28
N ASP A 61 8.12 4.35 2.14
CA ASP A 61 7.24 4.32 3.30
C ASP A 61 5.90 5.04 3.07
N ARG A 62 5.76 5.87 2.02
CA ARG A 62 4.52 6.59 1.70
C ARG A 62 4.33 6.84 0.20
N PRO A 63 3.07 6.87 -0.28
CA PRO A 63 2.77 7.33 -1.63
C PRO A 63 2.89 8.85 -1.72
N SER A 64 3.13 9.33 -2.93
CA SER A 64 3.08 10.74 -3.33
C SER A 64 2.28 10.84 -4.64
N PRO A 65 0.93 10.78 -4.56
CA PRO A 65 0.08 10.74 -5.74
C PRO A 65 0.03 12.07 -6.49
N ASP A 66 0.02 12.00 -7.80
CA ASP A 66 -0.12 13.17 -8.68
C ASP A 66 -1.60 13.47 -8.95
N HIS A 67 -2.30 13.97 -7.94
CA HIS A 67 -3.75 14.17 -7.99
C HIS A 67 -4.21 15.14 -9.10
N ALA A 68 -3.40 16.14 -9.46
CA ALA A 68 -3.81 17.16 -10.42
C ALA A 68 -3.88 16.62 -11.86
N ASN A 69 -3.02 15.65 -12.22
CA ASN A 69 -3.02 15.04 -13.55
C ASN A 69 -3.75 13.68 -13.60
N ALA A 70 -4.40 13.28 -12.51
CA ALA A 70 -5.05 11.99 -12.39
C ALA A 70 -6.30 11.89 -13.27
N ARG A 71 -6.62 10.69 -13.74
CA ARG A 71 -7.93 10.39 -14.35
C ARG A 71 -8.89 9.80 -13.32
N VAL A 72 -8.34 9.07 -12.35
CA VAL A 72 -9.09 8.49 -11.23
C VAL A 72 -8.32 8.74 -9.94
N ILE A 73 -9.01 9.24 -8.92
CA ILE A 73 -8.48 9.47 -7.59
C ILE A 73 -9.22 8.55 -6.63
N LEU A 74 -8.50 7.65 -5.95
CA LEU A 74 -9.07 6.70 -4.97
C LEU A 74 -8.50 6.97 -3.58
N LEU A 75 -9.36 7.40 -2.67
CA LEU A 75 -8.99 7.80 -1.31
C LEU A 75 -9.60 6.84 -0.28
N ILE A 76 -8.76 6.31 0.62
CA ILE A 76 -9.19 5.51 1.77
C ILE A 76 -8.89 6.28 3.05
N SER A 77 -9.93 6.69 3.77
CA SER A 77 -9.85 7.55 4.98
C SER A 77 -8.85 8.71 4.85
N SER A 78 -8.89 9.36 3.69
CA SER A 78 -7.97 10.43 3.28
C SER A 78 -8.80 11.65 2.93
N HIS A 79 -9.15 12.45 3.95
CA HIS A 79 -10.15 13.51 3.82
C HIS A 79 -9.51 14.88 3.59
N LEU A 80 -9.95 15.56 2.53
CA LEU A 80 -9.49 16.89 2.10
C LEU A 80 -9.72 17.97 3.15
N GLU A 81 -10.86 17.91 3.83
CA GLU A 81 -11.36 19.01 4.65
C GLU A 81 -10.80 19.01 6.08
N THR A 82 -10.42 17.83 6.61
CA THR A 82 -10.10 17.66 8.03
C THR A 82 -8.79 16.91 8.28
N GLY A 83 -8.24 16.22 7.29
CA GLY A 83 -6.98 15.51 7.44
C GLY A 83 -5.80 16.48 7.45
N HIS A 84 -5.10 16.63 8.58
CA HIS A 84 -3.90 17.50 8.66
C HIS A 84 -2.84 17.19 7.60
N TYR A 85 -2.81 15.94 7.11
CA TYR A 85 -1.84 15.45 6.13
C TYR A 85 -2.36 15.67 4.71
N PHE A 86 -3.68 15.74 4.55
CA PHE A 86 -4.38 15.80 3.28
C PHE A 86 -4.80 17.20 2.88
N ASN A 87 -4.92 18.12 3.84
CA ASN A 87 -5.22 19.51 3.55
C ASN A 87 -4.29 20.14 2.49
N PRO A 88 -2.96 19.87 2.48
CA PRO A 88 -2.07 20.34 1.41
C PRO A 88 -2.36 19.73 0.03
N HIS A 89 -2.99 18.54 -0.03
CA HIS A 89 -3.37 17.88 -1.28
C HIS A 89 -4.74 18.33 -1.81
N ALA A 90 -5.55 19.01 -0.99
CA ALA A 90 -6.93 19.39 -1.34
C ALA A 90 -6.99 20.20 -2.64
N GLN A 91 -6.11 21.20 -2.80
CA GLN A 91 -6.04 21.98 -4.02
C GLN A 91 -5.81 21.09 -5.25
N ARG A 92 -4.83 20.17 -5.20
CA ARG A 92 -4.49 19.30 -6.33
C ARG A 92 -5.57 18.29 -6.68
N ILE A 93 -6.32 17.83 -5.69
CA ILE A 93 -7.46 16.92 -5.90
C ILE A 93 -8.63 17.67 -6.55
N ILE A 94 -8.89 18.92 -6.13
CA ILE A 94 -9.92 19.75 -6.76
C ILE A 94 -9.52 20.13 -8.19
N GLU A 95 -8.25 20.49 -8.44
CA GLU A 95 -7.73 20.71 -9.80
C GLU A 95 -7.98 19.49 -10.69
N GLY A 96 -7.56 18.29 -10.27
CA GLY A 96 -7.82 17.06 -11.03
C GLY A 96 -9.31 16.81 -11.27
N LYS A 97 -10.18 17.05 -10.28
CA LYS A 97 -11.63 16.90 -10.44
C LYS A 97 -12.21 17.91 -11.43
N MET A 98 -11.74 19.17 -11.41
CA MET A 98 -12.15 20.20 -12.38
C MET A 98 -11.71 19.83 -13.81
N ASP A 99 -10.58 19.13 -13.94
CA ASP A 99 -10.08 18.60 -15.21
C ASP A 99 -10.74 17.26 -15.61
N GLY A 100 -11.73 16.80 -14.83
CA GLY A 100 -12.57 15.64 -15.15
C GLY A 100 -12.20 14.33 -14.45
N ALA A 101 -11.23 14.34 -13.53
CA ALA A 101 -10.88 13.17 -12.74
C ALA A 101 -12.08 12.68 -11.92
N LYS A 102 -12.23 11.35 -11.86
CA LYS A 102 -13.26 10.70 -11.04
C LYS A 102 -12.75 10.46 -9.63
N LEU A 103 -13.48 10.96 -8.63
CA LEU A 103 -13.13 10.80 -7.22
C LEU A 103 -13.89 9.62 -6.61
N ILE A 104 -13.16 8.71 -6.00
CA ILE A 104 -13.67 7.52 -5.31
C ILE A 104 -13.22 7.60 -3.85
N THR A 105 -14.14 7.39 -2.90
CA THR A 105 -13.83 7.48 -1.47
C THR A 105 -14.35 6.28 -0.71
N PHE A 106 -13.45 5.63 0.05
CA PHE A 106 -13.76 4.60 1.03
C PHE A 106 -13.77 5.29 2.40
N ASP A 107 -14.96 5.42 2.98
CA ASP A 107 -15.17 6.02 4.31
C ASP A 107 -16.48 5.49 4.88
N PRO A 108 -16.52 4.88 6.07
CA PRO A 108 -17.78 4.44 6.68
C PRO A 108 -18.74 5.61 6.98
N ARG A 109 -18.24 6.85 6.99
CA ARG A 109 -19.05 8.06 7.19
C ARG A 109 -19.15 8.84 5.88
N LEU A 110 -20.26 9.56 5.73
CA LEU A 110 -20.39 10.57 4.68
C LEU A 110 -19.58 11.83 5.07
N SER A 111 -18.26 11.79 4.90
CA SER A 111 -17.39 12.96 5.06
C SER A 111 -17.62 13.99 3.95
N ASN A 112 -17.09 15.21 4.11
CA ASN A 112 -17.21 16.23 3.05
C ASN A 112 -16.53 15.76 1.76
N THR A 113 -15.39 15.08 1.87
CA THR A 113 -14.73 14.45 0.72
C THR A 113 -15.63 13.42 0.04
N ALA A 114 -16.28 12.53 0.80
CA ALA A 114 -17.23 11.54 0.27
C ALA A 114 -18.47 12.20 -0.37
N SER A 115 -18.96 13.32 0.19
CA SER A 115 -20.10 14.05 -0.41
C SER A 115 -19.80 14.65 -1.79
N LEU A 116 -18.52 14.80 -2.12
CA LEU A 116 -18.03 15.33 -3.40
C LEU A 116 -17.48 14.24 -4.32
N SER A 117 -17.50 12.97 -3.90
CA SER A 117 -16.99 11.87 -4.70
C SER A 117 -18.01 11.45 -5.77
N ASP A 118 -17.50 10.95 -6.89
CA ASP A 118 -18.32 10.31 -7.92
C ASP A 118 -18.81 8.94 -7.42
N VAL A 119 -18.00 8.24 -6.62
CA VAL A 119 -18.37 7.00 -5.92
C VAL A 119 -17.97 7.08 -4.45
N TRP A 120 -18.91 6.82 -3.56
CA TRP A 120 -18.67 6.66 -2.12
C TRP A 120 -18.96 5.22 -1.72
N LEU A 121 -17.99 4.56 -1.10
CA LEU A 121 -18.08 3.20 -0.59
C LEU A 121 -18.05 3.25 0.95
N PRO A 122 -19.21 3.12 1.63
CA PRO A 122 -19.31 3.06 3.08
C PRO A 122 -18.98 1.65 3.60
N THR A 123 -17.76 1.19 3.33
CA THR A 123 -17.29 -0.14 3.73
C THR A 123 -17.34 -0.32 5.23
N TRP A 124 -17.75 -1.51 5.69
CA TRP A 124 -17.52 -1.92 7.07
C TRP A 124 -16.02 -1.84 7.41
N PRO A 125 -15.63 -1.21 8.53
CA PRO A 125 -14.22 -1.04 8.87
C PRO A 125 -13.47 -2.38 8.89
N GLY A 126 -12.40 -2.49 8.10
CA GLY A 126 -11.60 -3.70 7.98
C GLY A 126 -11.99 -4.61 6.81
N SER A 127 -12.97 -4.24 5.99
CA SER A 127 -13.36 -4.98 4.77
C SER A 127 -12.78 -4.39 3.49
N GLU A 128 -12.05 -3.27 3.58
CA GLU A 128 -11.55 -2.52 2.42
C GLU A 128 -10.65 -3.38 1.53
N GLN A 129 -9.82 -4.27 2.09
CA GLN A 129 -8.96 -5.14 1.27
C GLN A 129 -9.77 -6.06 0.35
N THR A 130 -10.92 -6.59 0.78
CA THR A 130 -11.72 -7.52 -0.03
C THR A 130 -12.34 -6.79 -1.23
N VAL A 131 -12.78 -5.55 -1.03
CA VAL A 131 -13.26 -4.69 -2.13
C VAL A 131 -12.13 -4.38 -3.11
N LEU A 132 -10.94 -4.04 -2.61
CA LEU A 132 -9.76 -3.78 -3.46
C LEU A 132 -9.33 -5.03 -4.25
N LEU A 133 -9.36 -6.20 -3.62
CA LEU A 133 -9.05 -7.48 -4.27
C LEU A 133 -10.11 -7.88 -5.28
N ALA A 134 -11.38 -7.56 -5.06
CA ALA A 134 -12.42 -7.80 -6.06
C ALA A 134 -12.27 -6.89 -7.29
N ILE A 135 -11.85 -5.64 -7.09
CA ILE A 135 -11.45 -4.76 -8.19
C ILE A 135 -10.24 -5.35 -8.93
N ALA A 136 -9.21 -5.79 -8.22
CA ALA A 136 -8.03 -6.42 -8.82
C ALA A 136 -8.40 -7.68 -9.63
N ASN A 137 -9.22 -8.56 -9.06
CA ASN A 137 -9.73 -9.76 -9.73
C ASN A 137 -10.47 -9.38 -11.01
N HIS A 138 -11.35 -8.38 -10.98
CA HIS A 138 -12.01 -7.90 -12.20
C HIS A 138 -11.02 -7.48 -13.29
N LEU A 139 -9.96 -6.74 -12.95
CA LEU A 139 -8.94 -6.34 -13.92
C LEU A 139 -8.19 -7.56 -14.49
N ILE A 140 -7.88 -8.53 -13.64
CA ILE A 140 -7.12 -9.75 -14.00
C ILE A 140 -7.94 -10.68 -14.89
N GLN A 141 -9.18 -11.02 -14.50
CA GLN A 141 -10.03 -11.96 -15.25
C GLN A 141 -10.43 -11.43 -16.62
N ASN A 142 -10.53 -10.10 -16.78
CA ASN A 142 -10.97 -9.46 -18.03
C ASN A 142 -9.81 -8.92 -18.86
N ASP A 143 -8.56 -9.27 -18.54
CA ASP A 143 -7.36 -8.84 -19.26
C ASP A 143 -7.25 -7.30 -19.38
N LEU A 144 -7.72 -6.57 -18.37
CA LEU A 144 -7.72 -5.10 -18.31
C LEU A 144 -6.47 -4.51 -17.63
N TYR A 145 -5.62 -5.35 -17.04
CA TYR A 145 -4.40 -4.91 -16.37
C TYR A 145 -3.25 -4.72 -17.38
N ASP A 146 -2.31 -3.82 -17.07
CA ASP A 146 -1.14 -3.53 -17.89
C ASP A 146 -0.11 -4.67 -17.80
N LYS A 147 -0.24 -5.63 -18.71
CA LYS A 147 0.66 -6.80 -18.79
C LYS A 147 2.11 -6.40 -19.06
N GLU A 148 2.36 -5.33 -19.81
CA GLU A 148 3.72 -4.87 -20.12
C GLU A 148 4.39 -4.27 -18.88
N PHE A 149 3.65 -3.50 -18.09
CA PHE A 149 4.13 -2.99 -16.81
C PHE A 149 4.47 -4.15 -15.87
N VAL A 150 3.54 -5.11 -15.70
CA VAL A 150 3.75 -6.26 -14.82
C VAL A 150 4.94 -7.10 -15.27
N ARG A 151 5.06 -7.40 -16.57
CA ARG A 151 6.19 -8.18 -17.10
C ARG A 151 7.54 -7.52 -16.86
N ARG A 152 7.59 -6.18 -16.87
CA ARG A 152 8.84 -5.41 -16.74
C ARG A 152 9.25 -5.14 -15.29
N TRP A 153 8.28 -4.89 -14.42
CA TRP A 153 8.54 -4.30 -13.10
C TRP A 153 8.13 -5.17 -11.93
N VAL A 154 7.44 -6.29 -12.17
CA VAL A 154 7.05 -7.24 -11.12
C VAL A 154 7.92 -8.48 -11.20
N ASN A 155 8.21 -9.06 -10.04
CA ASN A 155 8.94 -10.30 -9.83
C ASN A 155 8.05 -11.54 -10.15
N TRP A 156 7.52 -11.58 -11.38
CA TRP A 156 6.56 -12.60 -11.81
C TRP A 156 7.23 -13.97 -11.98
N GLU A 157 8.51 -14.02 -12.33
CA GLU A 157 9.29 -15.26 -12.45
C GLU A 157 9.43 -15.93 -11.07
N GLU A 158 9.69 -15.15 -10.03
CA GLU A 158 9.78 -15.62 -8.64
C GLU A 158 8.45 -16.16 -8.11
N THR A 159 7.32 -15.68 -8.66
CA THR A 159 6.00 -16.25 -8.38
C THR A 159 5.86 -17.64 -8.98
N LEU A 160 6.29 -17.83 -10.24
CA LEU A 160 6.30 -19.15 -10.87
C LEU A 160 7.26 -20.12 -10.16
N GLU A 161 8.42 -19.64 -9.75
CA GLU A 161 9.36 -20.42 -8.94
C GLU A 161 8.75 -20.82 -7.59
N ALA A 162 8.03 -19.92 -6.92
CA ALA A 162 7.32 -20.24 -5.68
C ALA A 162 6.26 -21.33 -5.87
N ILE A 163 5.57 -21.34 -7.01
CA ILE A 163 4.59 -22.38 -7.36
C ILE A 163 5.30 -23.71 -7.62
N ARG A 164 6.37 -23.70 -8.43
CA ARG A 164 7.18 -24.90 -8.72
C ARG A 164 7.76 -25.52 -7.45
N ASP A 165 8.23 -24.70 -6.52
CA ASP A 165 8.82 -25.14 -5.26
C ASP A 165 7.76 -25.46 -4.18
N GLN A 166 6.46 -25.41 -4.53
CA GLN A 166 5.34 -25.64 -3.61
C GLN A 166 5.31 -24.69 -2.40
N ARG A 167 5.93 -23.52 -2.51
CA ARG A 167 5.84 -22.43 -1.52
C ARG A 167 4.59 -21.59 -1.70
N LEU A 168 3.95 -21.68 -2.87
CA LEU A 168 2.69 -21.03 -3.19
C LEU A 168 1.77 -22.03 -3.89
N GLU A 169 0.63 -22.33 -3.27
CA GLU A 169 -0.41 -23.17 -3.88
C GLU A 169 -1.36 -22.31 -4.70
N ILE A 170 -1.77 -22.82 -5.85
CA ILE A 170 -2.83 -22.23 -6.67
C ILE A 170 -4.01 -23.20 -6.71
N GLY A 171 -5.24 -22.68 -6.69
CA GLY A 171 -6.48 -23.50 -6.67
C GLY A 171 -6.74 -24.34 -7.92
N ASP A 172 -5.74 -24.52 -8.78
CA ASP A 172 -5.78 -25.27 -10.04
C ASP A 172 -4.61 -26.26 -10.07
N SER A 173 -4.90 -27.52 -9.75
CA SER A 173 -3.89 -28.58 -9.65
C SER A 173 -3.28 -28.96 -11.00
N GLU A 174 -4.04 -28.82 -12.09
CA GLU A 174 -3.54 -29.08 -13.44
C GLU A 174 -2.53 -28.00 -13.84
N LEU A 175 -2.89 -26.73 -13.67
CA LEU A 175 -2.00 -25.61 -13.94
C LEU A 175 -0.75 -25.66 -13.06
N GLN A 176 -0.90 -26.03 -11.78
CA GLN A 176 0.24 -26.17 -10.87
C GLN A 176 1.23 -27.25 -11.36
N SER A 177 0.71 -28.39 -11.86
CA SER A 177 1.53 -29.44 -12.46
C SER A 177 2.24 -28.95 -13.73
N GLN A 178 1.54 -28.21 -14.59
CA GLN A 178 2.11 -27.63 -15.80
C GLN A 178 3.25 -26.66 -15.46
N ILE A 179 3.04 -25.72 -14.53
CA ILE A 179 4.06 -24.76 -14.07
C ILE A 179 5.27 -25.50 -13.49
N SER A 180 5.04 -26.56 -12.71
CA SER A 180 6.11 -27.35 -12.10
C SER A 180 7.00 -28.05 -13.14
N SER A 181 6.48 -28.29 -14.34
CA SER A 181 7.19 -28.95 -15.43
C SER A 181 7.91 -28.00 -16.41
N LEU A 182 7.72 -26.68 -16.24
CA LEU A 182 8.31 -25.68 -17.12
C LEU A 182 9.84 -25.73 -17.09
N GLN A 183 10.44 -25.67 -18.28
CA GLN A 183 11.91 -25.62 -18.43
C GLN A 183 12.45 -24.19 -18.24
N SER A 184 11.63 -23.18 -18.51
CA SER A 184 11.94 -21.76 -18.37
C SER A 184 10.68 -21.00 -17.95
N PRO A 185 10.80 -19.87 -17.22
CA PRO A 185 9.67 -19.00 -16.90
C PRO A 185 8.94 -18.55 -18.16
N ASP A 186 7.61 -18.54 -18.12
CA ASP A 186 6.74 -18.09 -19.19
C ASP A 186 5.62 -17.21 -18.62
N PHE A 187 5.51 -16.01 -19.15
CA PHE A 187 4.55 -15.02 -18.67
C PHE A 187 3.10 -15.45 -18.86
N ASP A 188 2.79 -16.26 -19.88
CA ASP A 188 1.41 -16.73 -20.10
C ASP A 188 0.97 -17.72 -19.01
N TYR A 189 1.91 -18.50 -18.47
CA TYR A 189 1.66 -19.34 -17.31
C TYR A 189 1.50 -18.51 -16.04
N PHE A 190 2.25 -17.42 -15.91
CA PHE A 190 2.06 -16.46 -14.83
C PHE A 190 0.68 -15.78 -14.91
N ASP A 191 0.23 -15.36 -16.10
CA ASP A 191 -1.09 -14.77 -16.31
C ASP A 191 -2.21 -15.73 -15.86
N LYS A 192 -2.11 -17.01 -16.25
CA LYS A 192 -3.05 -18.05 -15.81
C LYS A 192 -2.99 -18.27 -14.30
N ALA A 193 -1.80 -18.32 -13.72
CA ALA A 193 -1.63 -18.49 -12.27
C ALA A 193 -2.22 -17.31 -11.50
N LEU A 194 -2.03 -16.09 -12.00
CA LEU A 194 -2.60 -14.88 -11.42
C LEU A 194 -4.13 -14.90 -11.46
N LYS A 195 -4.73 -15.34 -12.58
CA LYS A 195 -6.18 -15.56 -12.67
C LYS A 195 -6.67 -16.59 -11.66
N ALA A 196 -5.96 -17.71 -11.48
CA ALA A 196 -6.33 -18.73 -10.50
C ALA A 196 -6.23 -18.21 -9.04
N LEU A 197 -5.14 -17.51 -8.71
CA LEU A 197 -4.88 -16.98 -7.36
C LEU A 197 -5.94 -15.97 -6.89
N TYR A 198 -6.49 -15.17 -7.80
CA TYR A 198 -7.43 -14.09 -7.44
C TYR A 198 -8.90 -14.43 -7.73
N ALA A 199 -9.20 -15.60 -8.29
CA ALA A 199 -10.55 -15.99 -8.71
C ALA A 199 -11.60 -15.91 -7.59
N GLU A 200 -11.21 -16.18 -6.34
CA GLU A 200 -12.12 -16.17 -5.18
C GLU A 200 -12.57 -14.77 -4.72
N PHE A 201 -11.94 -13.70 -5.21
CA PHE A 201 -12.29 -12.32 -4.83
C PHE A 201 -13.36 -11.77 -5.77
N THR A 202 -14.58 -12.29 -5.66
CA THR A 202 -15.71 -11.83 -6.49
C THR A 202 -16.33 -10.53 -5.95
N PHE A 203 -17.14 -9.86 -6.76
CA PHE A 203 -17.87 -8.69 -6.30
C PHE A 203 -18.93 -9.04 -5.25
N GLU A 204 -19.53 -10.22 -5.33
CA GLU A 204 -20.51 -10.73 -4.37
C GLU A 204 -19.88 -10.93 -2.99
N ARG A 205 -18.69 -11.57 -2.95
CA ARG A 205 -17.92 -11.71 -1.71
C ARG A 205 -17.57 -10.35 -1.12
N ALA A 206 -17.09 -9.42 -1.94
CA ALA A 206 -16.76 -8.09 -1.48
C ALA A 206 -17.99 -7.33 -0.96
N ALA A 207 -19.15 -7.49 -1.59
CA ALA A 207 -20.40 -6.89 -1.13
C ALA A 207 -20.87 -7.48 0.20
N GLU A 208 -20.77 -8.81 0.35
CA GLU A 208 -21.08 -9.51 1.60
C GLU A 208 -20.19 -9.03 2.76
N GLU A 209 -18.88 -9.02 2.58
CA GLU A 209 -17.94 -8.64 3.64
C GLU A 209 -17.99 -7.14 3.98
N SER A 210 -18.19 -6.28 2.97
CA SER A 210 -18.14 -4.83 3.15
C SER A 210 -19.48 -4.15 3.40
N GLN A 211 -20.58 -4.86 3.16
CA GLN A 211 -21.95 -4.33 3.17
C GLN A 211 -22.18 -3.19 2.17
N VAL A 212 -21.36 -3.14 1.11
CA VAL A 212 -21.51 -2.21 -0.01
C VAL A 212 -22.22 -2.92 -1.17
N PRO A 213 -23.22 -2.30 -1.82
CA PRO A 213 -23.88 -2.91 -2.98
C PRO A 213 -22.90 -3.27 -4.10
N VAL A 214 -23.09 -4.45 -4.70
CA VAL A 214 -22.26 -4.99 -5.80
C VAL A 214 -22.08 -3.96 -6.92
N GLU A 215 -23.14 -3.24 -7.26
CA GLU A 215 -23.15 -2.26 -8.36
C GLU A 215 -22.16 -1.12 -8.11
N ARG A 216 -21.96 -0.72 -6.86
CA ARG A 216 -21.00 0.33 -6.48
C ARG A 216 -19.55 -0.14 -6.57
N ILE A 217 -19.32 -1.41 -6.23
CA ILE A 217 -18.00 -2.05 -6.37
C ILE A 217 -17.68 -2.21 -7.87
N MET A 218 -18.64 -2.66 -8.68
CA MET A 218 -18.51 -2.75 -10.14
C MET A 218 -18.24 -1.39 -10.79
N GLU A 219 -18.97 -0.35 -10.37
CA GLU A 219 -18.74 1.02 -10.84
C GLU A 219 -17.31 1.48 -10.55
N THR A 220 -16.81 1.20 -9.34
CA THR A 220 -15.44 1.48 -8.94
C THR A 220 -14.43 0.73 -9.81
N ALA A 221 -14.63 -0.58 -10.02
CA ALA A 221 -13.75 -1.40 -10.86
C ALA A 221 -13.69 -0.90 -12.31
N ARG A 222 -14.83 -0.50 -12.88
CA ARG A 222 -14.91 0.09 -14.22
C ARG A 222 -14.12 1.40 -14.30
N LEU A 223 -14.22 2.27 -13.30
CA LEU A 223 -13.46 3.52 -13.28
C LEU A 223 -11.96 3.23 -13.21
N VAL A 224 -11.53 2.37 -12.29
CA VAL A 224 -10.12 1.98 -12.12
C VAL A 224 -9.55 1.34 -13.39
N GLY A 225 -10.25 0.40 -14.03
CA GLY A 225 -9.80 -0.23 -15.27
C GLY A 225 -9.70 0.73 -16.45
N ASN A 226 -10.44 1.84 -16.42
CA ASN A 226 -10.37 2.90 -17.43
C ASN A 226 -9.48 4.08 -17.02
N CYS A 227 -8.59 3.93 -16.03
CA CYS A 227 -7.74 5.04 -15.57
C CYS A 227 -6.61 5.39 -16.54
N ASP A 228 -6.27 4.53 -17.52
CA ASP A 228 -5.25 4.80 -18.53
C ASP A 228 -3.89 5.21 -17.93
N GLY A 229 -3.40 4.40 -16.98
CA GLY A 229 -2.14 4.63 -16.26
C GLY A 229 -2.15 5.83 -15.30
N ARG A 230 -3.32 6.44 -15.05
CA ARG A 230 -3.51 7.67 -14.26
C ARG A 230 -4.39 7.46 -13.03
N LEU A 231 -4.12 6.39 -12.29
CA LEU A 231 -4.74 6.10 -11.00
C LEU A 231 -3.91 6.70 -9.85
N ALA A 232 -4.41 7.75 -9.20
CA ALA A 232 -3.81 8.33 -8.01
C ALA A 232 -4.50 7.78 -6.75
N THR A 233 -3.78 7.02 -5.92
CA THR A 233 -4.35 6.37 -4.72
C THR A 233 -3.71 6.84 -3.43
N HIS A 234 -4.45 6.84 -2.32
CA HIS A 234 -3.88 7.08 -1.00
C HIS A 234 -4.72 6.41 0.10
N THR A 235 -4.04 5.73 1.03
CA THR A 235 -4.61 5.37 2.34
C THR A 235 -3.83 6.08 3.46
N TRP A 236 -4.53 6.72 4.39
CA TRP A 236 -3.89 7.41 5.51
C TRP A 236 -4.08 6.67 6.84
N ARG A 237 -5.29 6.68 7.42
CA ARG A 237 -5.53 6.19 8.79
C ARG A 237 -6.64 5.15 9.00
N SER A 238 -7.31 4.67 7.94
CA SER A 238 -8.45 3.74 8.03
C SER A 238 -8.11 2.39 8.69
N ALA A 239 -8.68 1.30 8.19
CA ALA A 239 -8.24 -0.08 8.40
C ALA A 239 -6.73 -0.37 8.19
N SER A 240 -5.88 0.63 7.92
CA SER A 240 -4.42 0.51 7.94
C SER A 240 -3.76 0.84 9.28
N ILE A 241 -4.51 1.28 10.30
CA ILE A 241 -3.98 1.64 11.63
C ILE A 241 -4.83 1.06 12.74
N GLY A 242 -4.17 0.53 13.78
CA GLY A 242 -4.83 0.13 15.02
C GLY A 242 -5.52 -1.23 14.95
N ASN A 243 -5.31 -1.99 13.87
CA ASN A 243 -5.84 -3.33 13.66
C ASN A 243 -4.75 -4.29 13.16
N LEU A 244 -4.85 -5.55 13.59
CA LEU A 244 -4.01 -6.63 13.08
C LEU A 244 -4.23 -6.79 11.57
N GLY A 245 -3.15 -6.87 10.80
CA GLY A 245 -3.23 -7.05 9.34
C GLY A 245 -3.54 -5.79 8.53
N GLY A 246 -3.72 -4.61 9.15
CA GLY A 246 -4.13 -3.40 8.43
C GLY A 246 -3.20 -2.93 7.30
N TRP A 247 -1.92 -3.34 7.37
CA TRP A 247 -0.95 -3.13 6.30
C TRP A 247 -1.37 -3.75 4.95
N GLN A 248 -2.23 -4.76 4.97
CA GLN A 248 -2.78 -5.38 3.76
C GLN A 248 -3.64 -4.42 2.95
N VAL A 249 -4.35 -3.48 3.58
CA VAL A 249 -5.16 -2.47 2.86
C VAL A 249 -4.25 -1.61 1.97
N ALA A 250 -3.11 -1.15 2.49
CA ALA A 250 -2.14 -0.40 1.70
C ALA A 250 -1.53 -1.25 0.57
N ARG A 251 -1.27 -2.55 0.82
CA ARG A 251 -0.78 -3.47 -0.22
C ARG A 251 -1.78 -3.68 -1.33
N CYS A 252 -3.05 -3.94 -1.00
CA CYS A 252 -4.10 -4.17 -1.97
C CYS A 252 -4.39 -2.89 -2.76
N LEU A 253 -4.35 -1.73 -2.09
CA LEU A 253 -4.53 -0.45 -2.76
C LEU A 253 -3.41 -0.18 -3.78
N PHE A 254 -2.15 -0.39 -3.37
CA PHE A 254 -1.03 -0.19 -4.26
C PHE A 254 -0.95 -1.26 -5.37
N PHE A 255 -1.49 -2.46 -5.12
CA PHE A 255 -1.61 -3.47 -6.15
C PHE A 255 -2.46 -2.99 -7.34
N LEU A 256 -3.51 -2.19 -7.10
CA LEU A 256 -4.27 -1.56 -8.18
C LEU A 256 -3.41 -0.59 -9.02
N ASN A 257 -2.48 0.14 -8.39
CA ASN A 257 -1.54 0.98 -9.13
C ASN A 257 -0.61 0.14 -10.02
N VAL A 258 -0.13 -1.00 -9.51
CA VAL A 258 0.71 -1.93 -10.26
C VAL A 258 -0.06 -2.52 -11.45
N LEU A 259 -1.27 -3.04 -11.21
CA LEU A 259 -2.11 -3.63 -12.25
C LEU A 259 -2.51 -2.62 -13.33
N THR A 260 -2.64 -1.34 -12.98
CA THR A 260 -3.01 -0.30 -13.96
C THR A 260 -1.81 0.39 -14.60
N GLY A 261 -0.58 -0.01 -14.29
CA GLY A 261 0.63 0.66 -14.78
C GLY A 261 0.79 2.10 -14.27
N SER A 262 0.13 2.46 -13.16
CA SER A 262 0.06 3.83 -12.63
C SER A 262 1.17 4.17 -11.63
N VAL A 263 2.24 3.39 -11.58
CA VAL A 263 3.37 3.65 -10.67
C VAL A 263 4.41 4.49 -11.40
N GLY A 264 4.74 5.67 -10.87
CA GLY A 264 5.75 6.54 -11.47
C GLY A 264 5.31 7.29 -12.73
N THR A 265 4.02 7.33 -13.03
CA THR A 265 3.45 8.00 -14.20
C THR A 265 2.83 9.35 -13.84
N PRO A 266 2.76 10.32 -14.79
CA PRO A 266 1.93 11.51 -14.64
C PRO A 266 0.49 11.10 -14.31
N GLY A 267 -0.13 11.69 -13.29
CA GLY A 267 -1.47 11.30 -12.83
C GLY A 267 -1.55 10.00 -12.02
N GLY A 268 -0.44 9.28 -11.85
CA GLY A 268 -0.33 8.05 -11.07
C GLY A 268 0.15 8.29 -9.64
N VAL A 269 0.91 7.33 -9.11
CA VAL A 269 1.49 7.36 -7.77
C VAL A 269 3.00 7.26 -7.81
N ASN A 270 3.69 8.26 -7.25
CA ASN A 270 5.13 8.23 -7.00
C ASN A 270 5.43 7.74 -5.57
N ALA A 271 6.65 7.29 -5.31
CA ALA A 271 7.14 7.15 -3.95
C ALA A 271 7.52 8.52 -3.37
N ASN A 272 7.22 8.76 -2.09
CA ASN A 272 7.61 9.98 -1.40
C ASN A 272 9.14 10.23 -1.40
N SER A 273 9.93 9.16 -1.36
CA SER A 273 11.39 9.22 -1.32
C SER A 273 12.01 9.63 -2.65
N TRP A 274 11.30 9.51 -3.78
CA TRP A 274 11.84 9.86 -5.10
C TRP A 274 12.01 11.36 -5.28
N SER A 275 11.22 12.16 -4.57
CA SER A 275 11.26 13.63 -4.63
C SER A 275 11.77 14.28 -3.34
N LYS A 276 12.18 13.49 -2.34
CA LYS A 276 12.74 13.99 -1.07
C LYS A 276 14.25 13.78 -1.04
N PHE A 277 15.01 14.87 -0.92
CA PHE A 277 16.43 14.79 -0.56
C PHE A 277 16.59 14.78 0.96
N VAL A 278 17.20 13.71 1.49
CA VAL A 278 17.65 13.65 2.89
C VAL A 278 19.17 13.39 2.87
N PRO A 279 19.99 14.28 3.45
CA PRO A 279 21.43 14.09 3.45
C PRO A 279 21.81 12.81 4.22
N LYS A 280 22.60 11.95 3.59
CA LYS A 280 23.15 10.76 4.25
C LYS A 280 24.31 11.18 5.16
N PRO A 281 24.36 10.76 6.43
CA PRO A 281 25.52 10.99 7.29
C PRO A 281 26.79 10.35 6.71
N PHE A 282 27.94 10.99 6.90
CA PHE A 282 29.25 10.47 6.46
C PHE A 282 29.65 9.14 7.14
N SER A 283 29.05 8.83 8.29
CA SER A 283 29.25 7.58 9.02
C SER A 283 27.96 7.18 9.73
N SER A 284 27.65 5.88 9.71
CA SER A 284 26.54 5.31 10.48
C SER A 284 27.12 4.40 11.55
N PRO A 285 26.65 4.49 12.80
CA PRO A 285 26.96 3.48 13.82
C PRO A 285 26.53 2.08 13.34
N PRO A 286 27.13 1.00 13.86
CA PRO A 286 26.68 -0.35 13.55
C PRO A 286 25.21 -0.55 13.95
N ALA A 287 24.51 -1.44 13.25
CA ALA A 287 23.17 -1.86 13.65
C ALA A 287 23.22 -2.53 15.04
N GLY A 288 22.09 -2.51 15.76
CA GLY A 288 21.94 -3.33 16.95
C GLY A 288 22.08 -4.81 16.58
N ASP A 289 22.85 -5.55 17.37
CA ASP A 289 23.08 -7.00 17.27
C ASP A 289 22.25 -7.78 18.29
N THR A 290 21.27 -7.11 18.92
CA THR A 290 20.47 -7.64 20.02
C THR A 290 19.00 -7.46 19.66
N TRP A 291 18.21 -8.51 19.84
CA TRP A 291 16.77 -8.49 19.64
C TRP A 291 16.09 -8.23 20.99
N ASN A 292 15.18 -7.26 21.06
CA ASN A 292 14.33 -7.02 22.22
C ASN A 292 13.01 -7.78 22.02
N GLU A 293 12.73 -8.77 22.88
CA GLU A 293 11.50 -9.59 22.81
C GLU A 293 10.24 -8.87 23.33
N LEU A 294 10.33 -7.59 23.69
CA LEU A 294 9.21 -6.76 24.12
C LEU A 294 8.26 -6.37 22.98
#